data_AF-A0A7V9SNZ0-F1
#
_entry.id   AF-A0A7V9SNZ0-F1
#
_cell.length_a   1.000
_cell.length_b   1.000
_cell.length_c   1.000
_cell.angle_alpha   90.00
_cell.angle_beta   90.00
_cell.angle_gamma   90.00
#
_symmetry.space_group_name_H-M   'P 1'
#
loop_
_entity.id
_entity.type
_entity.pdbx_description
1 polymer ?
#
loop_
_entity_poly.entity_id
_entity_poly.type
_entity_poly.pdbx_seq_one_letter_code
_entity_poly.pdbx_strand_id
1 'polypeptide(L)'
;MGQLRPPCSVAAALLCFSLVTAACTGERVGGEKTAALHAIITTTSAAPTTTPPTTTTTTTAVPTPAPTAPAARRRVLETGFRPFLTAGGDVTLNYPAQRVERVGFHESNRLGARDLEVMSDAGAWLDMPTRDRNTPGRTAADIVSEPDREVRVPVTGTVKRAGTYTLYCKYTDSYAVIEPDGHPGWEVKVLHITGLVVLTGQHVEAGVTPLAAHPTRLPFKSQVEDYGAAPLWPHVHIEVVDPTIKNPPGVGGNGCN
;
A
#
# COMPACT_ATOMS: atom_id res chain seq x y z
N MET A 1 -54.45 40.39 30.25
CA MET A 1 -54.68 39.81 28.90
C MET A 1 -53.37 39.16 28.47
N GLY A 2 -53.16 37.87 28.29
CA GLY A 2 -53.84 36.60 28.54
C GLY A 2 -52.72 35.54 28.36
N GLN A 3 -52.45 34.69 29.37
CA GLN A 3 -52.59 33.21 29.33
C GLN A 3 -52.09 32.54 28.03
N LEU A 4 -51.26 31.49 28.04
CA LEU A 4 -51.36 30.23 28.80
C LEU A 4 -49.98 29.59 29.11
N ARG A 5 -49.93 28.83 30.22
CA ARG A 5 -49.01 27.69 30.48
C ARG A 5 -49.82 26.35 30.34
N PRO A 6 -49.31 25.16 30.72
CA PRO A 6 -48.50 24.16 29.99
C PRO A 6 -49.26 22.79 29.90
N PRO A 7 -48.59 21.65 29.60
CA PRO A 7 -48.15 20.70 30.67
C PRO A 7 -46.78 20.03 30.36
N CYS A 8 -45.90 19.69 31.32
CA CYS A 8 -45.89 18.60 32.32
C CYS A 8 -45.84 17.15 31.79
N SER A 9 -44.73 16.45 32.07
CA SER A 9 -44.53 15.00 32.40
C SER A 9 -43.22 14.48 31.75
N VAL A 10 -42.14 14.24 32.51
CA VAL A 10 -41.81 13.02 33.30
C VAL A 10 -41.81 11.73 32.48
N ALA A 11 -40.61 11.19 32.23
CA ALA A 11 -40.37 9.75 32.14
C ALA A 11 -38.88 9.45 32.41
N ALA A 12 -38.62 8.91 33.60
CA ALA A 12 -37.43 8.15 33.93
C ALA A 12 -37.64 6.69 33.48
N ALA A 13 -36.63 6.07 32.85
CA ALA A 13 -36.47 4.64 32.63
C ALA A 13 -35.23 4.45 31.73
N LEU A 14 -34.35 3.47 31.86
CA LEU A 14 -34.14 2.39 32.80
C LEU A 14 -32.71 1.92 32.46
N LEU A 15 -31.86 1.66 33.45
CA LEU A 15 -30.69 0.81 33.24
C LEU A 15 -31.19 -0.57 32.81
N CYS A 16 -30.73 -1.08 31.67
CA CYS A 16 -30.71 -2.51 31.40
C CYS A 16 -29.26 -2.93 31.13
N PHE A 17 -28.66 -3.43 32.21
CA PHE A 17 -27.59 -4.41 32.18
C PHE A 17 -28.02 -5.59 31.31
N SER A 18 -27.31 -5.84 30.21
CA SER A 18 -27.41 -7.12 29.51
C SER A 18 -26.13 -7.90 29.75
N LEU A 19 -26.35 -9.06 30.36
CA LEU A 19 -25.39 -9.99 30.90
C LEU A 19 -24.35 -10.44 29.87
N VAL A 20 -23.09 -10.44 30.32
CA VAL A 20 -22.04 -11.32 29.81
C VAL A 20 -22.39 -12.74 30.26
N THR A 21 -22.87 -13.58 29.35
CA THR A 21 -22.87 -15.04 29.56
C THR A 21 -21.61 -15.61 28.97
N ALA A 22 -20.63 -15.86 29.84
CA ALA A 22 -19.54 -16.77 29.59
C ALA A 22 -20.11 -18.20 29.51
N ALA A 23 -19.95 -18.86 28.37
CA ALA A 23 -20.11 -20.30 28.26
C ALA A 23 -18.74 -20.91 27.99
N CYS A 24 -18.11 -21.38 29.07
CA CYS A 24 -17.06 -22.39 28.99
C CYS A 24 -17.75 -23.74 28.80
N THR A 25 -17.56 -24.36 27.65
CA THR A 25 -17.69 -25.80 27.50
C THR A 25 -16.43 -26.30 26.83
N GLY A 26 -15.57 -26.91 27.62
CA GLY A 26 -14.45 -27.68 27.13
C GLY A 26 -14.94 -29.03 26.62
N GLU A 27 -14.28 -29.52 25.57
CA GLU A 27 -14.24 -30.95 25.31
C GLU A 27 -12.83 -31.33 24.87
N ARG A 28 -12.18 -32.12 25.72
CA ARG A 28 -10.97 -32.87 25.40
C ARG A 28 -11.42 -34.23 24.89
N VAL A 29 -11.04 -34.56 23.65
CA VAL A 29 -10.87 -35.94 23.16
C VAL A 29 -9.64 -35.88 22.26
N GLY A 30 -8.52 -36.51 22.64
CA GLY A 30 -8.17 -37.85 22.14
C GLY A 30 -7.88 -37.74 20.64
N GLY A 31 -6.65 -37.59 20.17
CA GLY A 31 -5.51 -38.44 20.41
C GLY A 31 -5.28 -39.27 19.16
N GLU A 32 -4.27 -38.96 18.35
CA GLU A 32 -3.54 -39.97 17.58
C GLU A 32 -2.19 -39.41 17.13
N LYS A 33 -1.14 -39.96 17.76
CA LYS A 33 0.23 -39.90 17.26
C LYS A 33 0.30 -40.84 16.06
N THR A 34 0.36 -40.32 14.85
CA THR A 34 0.87 -41.08 13.72
C THR A 34 2.38 -40.90 13.63
N ALA A 35 3.07 -41.88 14.22
CA ALA A 35 4.49 -42.12 14.02
C ALA A 35 4.75 -42.34 12.53
N ALA A 36 5.62 -41.51 11.94
CA ALA A 36 6.17 -41.80 10.62
C ALA A 36 7.06 -43.04 10.73
N LEU A 37 6.72 -44.07 9.94
CA LEU A 37 7.50 -45.29 9.81
C LEU A 37 8.91 -44.95 9.30
N HIS A 38 9.90 -45.46 10.04
CA HIS A 38 11.27 -45.60 9.59
C HIS A 38 11.32 -46.58 8.42
N ALA A 39 11.75 -46.13 7.25
CA ALA A 39 12.25 -46.99 6.19
C ALA A 39 13.77 -47.13 6.37
N ILE A 40 14.20 -48.30 6.83
CA ILE A 40 15.60 -48.69 6.94
C ILE A 40 16.06 -49.11 5.54
N ILE A 41 16.87 -48.27 4.89
CA ILE A 41 17.58 -48.66 3.66
C ILE A 41 18.97 -49.12 4.07
N THR A 42 19.16 -50.44 4.07
CA THR A 42 20.47 -51.08 4.24
C THR A 42 21.32 -50.80 2.99
N THR A 43 22.32 -49.94 3.12
CA THR A 43 23.36 -49.73 2.10
C THR A 43 24.67 -50.32 2.59
N THR A 44 25.16 -51.32 1.86
CA THR A 44 26.44 -51.99 2.07
C THR A 44 27.59 -51.00 1.94
N SER A 45 28.31 -50.77 3.04
CA SER A 45 29.50 -49.92 3.09
C SER A 45 30.72 -50.71 2.60
N ALA A 46 31.30 -50.29 1.48
CA ALA A 46 32.62 -50.73 1.04
C ALA A 46 33.70 -49.84 1.68
N ALA A 47 34.74 -50.46 2.23
CA ALA A 47 35.84 -49.79 2.91
C ALA A 47 36.68 -48.92 1.95
N PRO A 48 37.01 -47.66 2.29
CA PRO A 48 37.91 -46.85 1.50
C PRO A 48 39.38 -47.16 1.81
N THR A 49 40.17 -47.34 0.76
CA THR A 49 41.63 -47.48 0.80
C THR A 49 42.26 -46.14 1.21
N THR A 50 42.98 -46.12 2.32
CA THR A 50 43.75 -44.95 2.80
C THR A 50 44.97 -44.70 1.91
N THR A 51 45.01 -43.53 1.27
CA THR A 51 46.22 -42.95 0.64
C THR A 51 46.69 -41.79 1.53
N PRO A 52 48.00 -41.63 1.80
CA PRO A 52 48.51 -40.56 2.67
C PRO A 52 48.25 -39.16 2.07
N PRO A 53 47.97 -38.14 2.92
CA PRO A 53 47.66 -36.80 2.44
C PRO A 53 48.91 -36.07 1.97
N THR A 54 48.90 -35.62 0.71
CA THR A 54 49.82 -34.61 0.19
C THR A 54 49.41 -33.25 0.74
N THR A 55 50.26 -32.62 1.55
CA THR A 55 50.06 -31.26 2.03
C THR A 55 50.32 -30.27 0.90
N THR A 56 49.27 -29.85 0.20
CA THR A 56 49.31 -28.69 -0.70
C THR A 56 48.88 -27.46 0.10
N THR A 57 49.82 -26.56 0.38
CA THR A 57 49.54 -25.24 0.96
C THR A 57 48.86 -24.38 -0.11
N THR A 58 47.52 -24.37 -0.13
CA THR A 58 46.76 -23.43 -0.95
C THR A 58 46.64 -22.12 -0.18
N THR A 59 47.40 -21.10 -0.60
CA THR A 59 47.17 -19.72 -0.19
C THR A 59 45.80 -19.28 -0.71
N THR A 60 44.80 -19.20 0.17
CA THR A 60 43.50 -18.60 -0.16
C THR A 60 43.72 -17.13 -0.46
N ALA A 61 43.75 -16.77 -1.74
CA ALA A 61 43.68 -15.39 -2.16
C ALA A 61 42.35 -14.79 -1.67
N VAL A 62 42.42 -13.66 -0.97
CA VAL A 62 41.25 -12.86 -0.61
C VAL A 62 40.52 -12.53 -1.92
N PRO A 63 39.23 -12.85 -2.08
CA PRO A 63 38.50 -12.54 -3.30
C PRO A 63 38.47 -11.02 -3.47
N THR A 64 39.13 -10.52 -4.51
CA THR A 64 38.94 -9.16 -5.00
C THR A 64 37.44 -8.95 -5.24
N PRO A 65 36.79 -7.92 -4.65
CA PRO A 65 35.39 -7.65 -4.93
C PRO A 65 35.22 -7.47 -6.44
N ALA A 66 34.28 -8.23 -7.02
CA ALA A 66 33.94 -8.10 -8.42
C ALA A 66 33.60 -6.63 -8.71
N PRO A 67 34.03 -6.06 -9.85
CA PRO A 67 33.64 -4.72 -10.23
C PRO A 67 32.11 -4.61 -10.18
N THR A 68 31.61 -3.69 -9.37
CA THR A 68 30.19 -3.39 -9.26
C THR A 68 29.65 -3.13 -10.66
N ALA A 69 28.66 -3.92 -11.09
CA ALA A 69 28.00 -3.71 -12.37
C ALA A 69 27.61 -2.23 -12.49
N PRO A 70 27.79 -1.59 -13.66
CA PRO A 70 27.36 -0.21 -13.85
C PRO A 70 25.90 -0.08 -13.45
N ALA A 71 25.57 0.88 -12.58
CA ALA A 71 24.20 1.12 -12.18
C ALA A 71 23.34 1.28 -13.45
N ALA A 72 22.24 0.52 -13.54
CA ALA A 72 21.34 0.62 -14.67
C ALA A 72 20.91 2.08 -14.85
N ARG A 73 21.04 2.60 -16.08
CA ARG A 73 20.68 3.99 -16.37
C ARG A 73 19.19 4.18 -16.09
N ARG A 74 18.87 5.03 -15.11
CA ARG A 74 17.51 5.49 -14.79
C ARG A 74 16.81 6.00 -16.05
N ARG A 75 15.64 5.44 -16.36
CA ARG A 75 14.74 5.94 -17.41
C ARG A 75 13.70 6.82 -16.73
N VAL A 76 13.51 8.03 -17.24
CA VAL A 76 12.57 9.00 -16.68
C VAL A 76 11.61 9.44 -17.77
N LEU A 77 10.32 9.39 -17.47
CA LEU A 77 9.25 9.97 -18.25
C LEU A 77 9.00 11.40 -17.77
N GLU A 78 9.04 12.35 -18.70
CA GLU A 78 8.44 13.68 -18.51
C GLU A 78 6.93 13.55 -18.76
N THR A 79 6.14 13.72 -17.71
CA THR A 79 4.71 13.43 -17.73
C THR A 79 3.91 14.63 -18.22
N GLY A 80 4.37 15.86 -17.94
CA GLY A 80 3.56 17.07 -18.12
C GLY A 80 2.24 17.02 -17.33
N PHE A 81 2.19 16.21 -16.27
CA PHE A 81 0.99 15.91 -15.49
C PHE A 81 -0.19 15.43 -16.34
N ARG A 82 0.07 14.75 -17.46
CA ARG A 82 -0.97 14.25 -18.35
C ARG A 82 -1.74 13.06 -17.75
N PRO A 83 -2.97 12.78 -18.23
CA PRO A 83 -3.67 11.53 -17.95
C PRO A 83 -2.81 10.30 -18.22
N PHE A 84 -2.92 9.27 -17.39
CA PHE A 84 -2.13 8.04 -17.58
C PHE A 84 -2.87 6.74 -17.26
N LEU A 85 -3.99 6.82 -16.53
CA LEU A 85 -4.84 5.67 -16.27
C LEU A 85 -6.30 6.11 -16.07
N THR A 86 -7.20 5.14 -16.20
CA THR A 86 -8.59 5.23 -15.74
C THR A 86 -8.80 4.28 -14.57
N ALA A 87 -9.73 4.61 -13.68
CA ALA A 87 -10.13 3.77 -12.57
C ALA A 87 -11.63 3.50 -12.66
N GLY A 88 -12.00 2.21 -12.62
CA GLY A 88 -13.40 1.77 -12.75
C GLY A 88 -14.05 2.20 -14.07
N GLY A 89 -13.26 2.36 -15.14
CA GLY A 89 -13.72 2.82 -16.46
C GLY A 89 -13.85 4.33 -16.63
N ASP A 90 -14.25 5.04 -15.57
CA ASP A 90 -14.81 6.40 -15.72
C ASP A 90 -14.00 7.50 -15.01
N VAL A 91 -13.15 7.16 -14.03
CA VAL A 91 -12.32 8.16 -13.32
C VAL A 91 -10.94 8.23 -13.96
N THR A 92 -10.69 9.30 -14.71
CA THR A 92 -9.36 9.56 -15.29
C THR A 92 -8.42 10.16 -14.24
N LEU A 93 -7.22 9.58 -14.10
CA LEU A 93 -6.16 10.12 -13.25
C LEU A 93 -4.98 10.65 -14.08
N ASN A 94 -4.50 11.81 -13.66
CA ASN A 94 -3.29 12.44 -14.14
C ASN A 94 -2.08 12.01 -13.32
N TYR A 95 -0.91 12.01 -13.95
CA TYR A 95 0.35 11.83 -13.24
C TYR A 95 0.47 12.85 -12.11
N PRO A 96 0.76 12.42 -10.86
CA PRO A 96 0.87 13.35 -9.75
C PRO A 96 2.24 14.07 -9.74
N ALA A 97 3.21 13.62 -10.53
CA ALA A 97 4.56 14.17 -10.58
C ALA A 97 5.01 14.46 -12.02
N GLN A 98 5.79 15.53 -12.21
CA GLN A 98 6.33 15.94 -13.52
C GLN A 98 7.28 14.89 -14.11
N ARG A 99 8.05 14.21 -13.26
CA ARG A 99 9.07 13.24 -13.65
C ARG A 99 8.83 11.92 -12.93
N VAL A 100 8.58 10.87 -13.70
CA VAL A 100 8.25 9.54 -13.19
C VAL A 100 9.23 8.53 -13.75
N GLU A 101 9.80 7.68 -12.89
CA GLU A 101 10.63 6.57 -13.33
C GLU A 101 9.78 5.39 -13.80
N ARG A 102 8.76 5.04 -13.01
CA ARG A 102 7.89 3.88 -13.24
C ARG A 102 6.62 3.96 -12.39
N VAL A 103 5.56 3.30 -12.85
CA VAL A 103 4.38 2.96 -12.04
C VAL A 103 4.38 1.47 -11.69
N GLY A 104 4.28 1.13 -10.40
CA GLY A 104 4.07 -0.24 -9.94
C GLY A 104 2.62 -0.43 -9.47
N PHE A 105 1.90 -1.37 -10.07
CA PHE A 105 0.54 -1.72 -9.65
C PHE A 105 0.57 -2.82 -8.59
N HIS A 106 -0.34 -2.71 -7.62
CA HIS A 106 -0.52 -3.72 -6.59
C HIS A 106 -1.94 -3.73 -6.03
N GLU A 107 -2.15 -4.64 -5.10
CA GLU A 107 -3.41 -4.86 -4.40
C GLU A 107 -3.66 -3.76 -3.35
N SER A 108 -4.84 -3.16 -3.39
CA SER A 108 -5.33 -2.28 -2.32
C SER A 108 -5.70 -3.11 -1.09
N ASN A 109 -5.69 -2.45 0.08
CA ASN A 109 -6.31 -3.01 1.28
C ASN A 109 -7.83 -2.75 1.34
N ARG A 110 -8.46 -2.29 0.25
CA ARG A 110 -9.88 -1.91 0.19
C ARG A 110 -10.63 -2.77 -0.82
N LEU A 111 -11.65 -3.50 -0.38
CA LEU A 111 -12.56 -4.21 -1.30
C LEU A 111 -13.31 -3.27 -2.24
N GLY A 112 -13.55 -2.04 -1.78
CA GLY A 112 -14.11 -0.96 -2.59
C GLY A 112 -13.12 -0.39 -3.62
N ALA A 113 -11.86 -0.82 -3.67
CA ALA A 113 -10.93 -0.32 -4.67
C ALA A 113 -11.39 -0.69 -6.08
N ARG A 114 -11.15 0.22 -7.02
CA ARG A 114 -11.51 0.08 -8.44
C ARG A 114 -10.30 -0.41 -9.23
N ASP A 115 -10.56 -1.20 -10.26
CA ASP A 115 -9.52 -1.63 -11.17
C ASP A 115 -8.92 -0.42 -11.91
N LEU A 116 -7.59 -0.43 -12.03
CA LEU A 116 -6.79 0.59 -12.69
C LEU A 116 -6.35 0.10 -14.07
N GLU A 117 -6.75 0.83 -15.10
CA GLU A 117 -6.45 0.55 -16.49
C GLU A 117 -5.49 1.58 -17.06
N VAL A 118 -4.34 1.11 -17.53
CA VAL A 118 -3.25 1.97 -17.99
C VAL A 118 -3.53 2.46 -19.41
N MET A 119 -3.33 3.76 -19.64
CA MET A 119 -3.41 4.35 -20.98
C MET A 119 -2.18 3.97 -21.82
N SER A 120 -2.33 3.97 -23.15
CA SER A 120 -1.31 3.46 -24.08
C SER A 120 0.03 4.21 -24.02
N ASP A 121 0.04 5.46 -23.57
CA ASP A 121 1.19 6.35 -23.50
C ASP A 121 1.71 6.58 -22.06
N ALA A 122 1.27 5.77 -21.10
CA ALA A 122 1.66 5.91 -19.69
C ALA A 122 3.17 5.63 -19.45
N GLY A 123 3.91 5.10 -20.42
CA GLY A 123 5.34 4.83 -20.26
C GLY A 123 5.62 3.55 -19.47
N ALA A 124 6.64 3.55 -18.61
CA ALA A 124 7.09 2.33 -17.93
C ALA A 124 6.20 1.97 -16.74
N TRP A 125 5.61 0.78 -16.76
CA TRP A 125 4.84 0.23 -15.65
C TRP A 125 5.10 -1.27 -15.47
N LEU A 126 4.68 -1.83 -14.33
CA LEU A 126 4.66 -3.26 -14.06
C LEU A 126 3.57 -3.63 -13.05
N ASP A 127 3.16 -4.89 -13.07
CA ASP A 127 2.40 -5.52 -11.98
C ASP A 127 3.38 -6.07 -10.96
N MET A 128 3.23 -5.66 -9.69
CA MET A 128 4.05 -6.18 -8.61
C MET A 128 3.52 -7.54 -8.11
N PRO A 129 4.39 -8.39 -7.54
CA PRO A 129 3.96 -9.60 -6.86
C PRO A 129 2.85 -9.32 -5.83
N THR A 130 1.93 -10.27 -5.69
CA THR A 130 0.81 -10.21 -4.74
C THR A 130 1.27 -9.88 -3.32
N ARG A 131 0.39 -9.21 -2.57
CA ARG A 131 0.55 -8.88 -1.15
C ARG A 131 -0.49 -9.60 -0.29
N ASP A 132 -1.18 -10.60 -0.86
CA ASP A 132 -2.25 -11.39 -0.26
C ASP A 132 -3.40 -10.55 0.35
N ARG A 133 -3.80 -9.47 -0.33
CA ARG A 133 -4.82 -8.52 0.18
C ARG A 133 -6.25 -8.81 -0.29
N ASN A 134 -6.45 -9.89 -1.04
CA ASN A 134 -7.76 -10.32 -1.56
C ASN A 134 -8.48 -9.25 -2.41
N THR A 135 -7.73 -8.42 -3.11
CA THR A 135 -8.20 -7.52 -4.16
C THR A 135 -7.41 -7.77 -5.44
N PRO A 136 -7.93 -7.45 -6.63
CA PRO A 136 -7.15 -7.56 -7.87
C PRO A 136 -5.81 -6.80 -7.82
N GLY A 137 -4.81 -7.29 -8.55
CA GLY A 137 -3.43 -6.77 -8.54
C GLY A 137 -3.24 -5.36 -9.09
N ARG A 138 -4.28 -4.74 -9.63
CA ARG A 138 -4.28 -3.36 -10.14
C ARG A 138 -5.35 -2.50 -9.48
N THR A 139 -5.38 -2.51 -8.16
CA THR A 139 -6.33 -1.70 -7.37
C THR A 139 -5.66 -0.56 -6.62
N ALA A 140 -4.34 -0.51 -6.64
CA ALA A 140 -3.50 0.57 -6.16
C ALA A 140 -2.28 0.76 -7.08
N ALA A 141 -1.70 1.96 -7.06
CA ALA A 141 -0.51 2.29 -7.83
C ALA A 141 0.52 3.03 -6.96
N ASP A 142 1.78 2.60 -7.05
CA ASP A 142 2.94 3.28 -6.49
C ASP A 142 3.69 3.97 -7.65
N ILE A 143 3.64 5.31 -7.72
CA ILE A 143 4.24 6.11 -8.80
C ILE A 143 5.61 6.61 -8.34
N VAL A 144 6.69 5.99 -8.82
CA VAL A 144 8.07 6.34 -8.48
C VAL A 144 8.41 7.70 -9.08
N SER A 145 8.53 8.71 -8.22
CA SER A 145 8.49 10.13 -8.57
C SER A 145 9.81 10.82 -8.24
N GLU A 146 10.19 11.82 -9.03
CA GLU A 146 11.39 12.61 -8.73
C GLU A 146 11.30 13.19 -7.31
N PRO A 147 12.33 12.98 -6.47
CA PRO A 147 12.35 13.55 -5.15
C PRO A 147 12.34 15.08 -5.17
N ASP A 148 11.85 15.67 -4.08
CA ASP A 148 11.98 17.12 -3.82
C ASP A 148 11.31 18.00 -4.90
N ARG A 149 10.31 17.44 -5.61
CA ARG A 149 9.47 18.10 -6.61
C ARG A 149 8.01 18.05 -6.23
N GLU A 150 7.27 19.10 -6.58
CA GLU A 150 5.85 19.20 -6.28
C GLU A 150 5.06 17.97 -6.74
N VAL A 151 4.09 17.62 -5.91
CA VAL A 151 3.05 16.65 -6.22
C VAL A 151 1.79 17.45 -6.55
N ARG A 152 1.17 17.17 -7.69
CA ARG A 152 -0.11 17.77 -8.09
C ARG A 152 -1.27 16.82 -7.88
N VAL A 153 -2.44 17.42 -7.76
CA VAL A 153 -3.71 16.72 -7.64
C VAL A 153 -3.91 15.82 -8.88
N PRO A 154 -4.19 14.51 -8.72
CA PRO A 154 -4.34 13.61 -9.87
C PRO A 154 -5.73 13.64 -10.50
N VAL A 155 -6.73 14.25 -9.86
CA VAL A 155 -8.13 14.26 -10.34
C VAL A 155 -8.82 15.58 -10.00
N THR A 156 -9.66 16.09 -10.90
CA THR A 156 -10.46 17.28 -10.64
C THR A 156 -11.62 16.91 -9.72
N GLY A 157 -11.80 17.68 -8.65
CA GLY A 157 -12.76 17.31 -7.61
C GLY A 157 -12.71 18.18 -6.38
N THR A 158 -13.32 17.69 -5.31
CA THR A 158 -13.33 18.35 -4.00
C THR A 158 -12.52 17.55 -2.99
N VAL A 159 -11.60 18.21 -2.28
CA VAL A 159 -10.82 17.59 -1.20
C VAL A 159 -11.76 17.26 -0.03
N LYS A 160 -12.01 15.98 0.22
CA LYS A 160 -12.85 15.53 1.34
C LYS A 160 -12.11 15.46 2.66
N ARG A 161 -10.85 15.06 2.62
CA ARG A 161 -9.99 14.92 3.79
C ARG A 161 -8.55 15.19 3.39
N ALA A 162 -7.83 15.91 4.22
CA ALA A 162 -6.42 16.19 4.06
C ALA A 162 -5.78 16.26 5.45
N GLY A 163 -4.59 15.68 5.62
CA GLY A 163 -3.90 15.71 6.91
C GLY A 163 -2.82 14.65 7.02
N THR A 164 -2.53 14.24 8.24
CA THR A 164 -1.51 13.24 8.56
C THR A 164 -2.12 11.92 9.02
N TYR A 165 -1.40 10.83 8.82
CA TYR A 165 -1.73 9.51 9.34
C TYR A 165 -0.47 8.81 9.88
N THR A 166 -0.68 7.79 10.71
CA THR A 166 0.40 6.95 11.23
C THR A 166 0.48 5.67 10.39
N LEU A 167 1.54 5.55 9.60
CA LEU A 167 1.90 4.38 8.81
C LEU A 167 2.65 3.37 9.70
N TYR A 168 2.21 2.10 9.64
CA TYR A 168 2.78 0.99 10.42
C TYR A 168 2.92 1.28 11.92
N CYS A 169 1.95 2.01 12.48
CA CYS A 169 1.92 2.46 13.87
C CYS A 169 3.20 3.20 14.33
N LYS A 170 4.02 3.71 13.40
CA LYS A 170 5.35 4.25 13.71
C LYS A 170 5.70 5.53 12.97
N TYR A 171 5.36 5.62 11.69
CA TYR A 171 5.83 6.71 10.84
C TYR A 171 4.69 7.68 10.55
N THR A 172 4.87 8.95 10.88
CA THR A 172 3.94 10.00 10.47
C THR A 172 4.15 10.32 8.99
N ASP A 173 3.07 10.33 8.23
CA ASP A 173 3.05 10.68 6.82
C ASP A 173 1.78 11.46 6.49
N SER A 174 1.69 12.07 5.31
CA SER A 174 0.52 12.87 4.91
C SER A 174 -0.30 12.20 3.81
N TYR A 175 -1.58 12.55 3.77
CA TYR A 175 -2.52 12.06 2.78
C TYR A 175 -3.51 13.13 2.35
N ALA A 176 -4.12 12.92 1.20
CA ALA A 176 -5.32 13.60 0.75
C ALA A 176 -6.33 12.59 0.19
N VAL A 177 -7.60 12.92 0.33
CA VAL A 177 -8.73 12.21 -0.26
C VAL A 177 -9.57 13.21 -1.03
N ILE A 178 -9.72 12.97 -2.33
CA ILE A 178 -10.45 13.83 -3.25
C ILE A 178 -11.65 13.06 -3.78
N GLU A 179 -12.82 13.69 -3.79
CA GLU A 179 -14.00 13.17 -4.48
C GLU A 179 -14.03 13.71 -5.90
N PRO A 180 -13.92 12.85 -6.93
CA PRO A 180 -13.93 13.28 -8.32
C PRO A 180 -15.26 13.93 -8.71
N ASP A 181 -15.21 15.02 -9.47
CA ASP A 181 -16.43 15.68 -9.97
C ASP A 181 -17.27 14.75 -10.85
N GLY A 182 -16.61 13.95 -11.69
CA GLY A 182 -17.26 12.98 -12.57
C GLY A 182 -17.78 11.73 -11.88
N HIS A 183 -17.46 11.53 -10.59
CA HIS A 183 -17.91 10.36 -9.84
C HIS A 183 -18.14 10.65 -8.35
N PRO A 184 -19.16 11.47 -8.01
CA PRO A 184 -19.45 11.82 -6.62
C PRO A 184 -19.70 10.58 -5.75
N GLY A 185 -19.25 10.61 -4.50
CA GLY A 185 -19.31 9.47 -3.59
C GLY A 185 -18.11 8.54 -3.66
N TRP A 186 -17.30 8.56 -4.73
CA TRP A 186 -16.02 7.85 -4.78
C TRP A 186 -14.88 8.68 -4.19
N GLU A 187 -13.78 8.01 -3.85
CA GLU A 187 -12.62 8.60 -3.20
C GLU A 187 -11.33 8.26 -3.95
N VAL A 188 -10.60 9.28 -4.41
CA VAL A 188 -9.21 9.17 -4.87
C VAL A 188 -8.31 9.53 -3.71
N LYS A 189 -7.54 8.55 -3.24
CA LYS A 189 -6.62 8.69 -2.11
C LYS A 189 -5.22 8.88 -2.65
N VAL A 190 -4.50 9.85 -2.09
CA VAL A 190 -3.09 10.12 -2.39
C VAL A 190 -2.31 10.07 -1.09
N LEU A 191 -1.30 9.20 -1.02
CA LEU A 191 -0.48 8.92 0.16
C LEU A 191 1.01 9.11 -0.17
N HIS A 192 1.86 9.12 0.85
CA HIS A 192 3.30 9.29 0.72
C HIS A 192 3.67 10.64 0.12
N ILE A 193 3.11 11.69 0.72
CA ILE A 193 3.33 13.08 0.35
C ILE A 193 3.73 13.92 1.57
N THR A 194 4.59 14.90 1.36
CA THR A 194 5.10 15.81 2.40
C THR A 194 4.88 17.26 1.98
N GLY A 195 4.55 18.11 2.96
CA GLY A 195 4.28 19.52 2.73
C GLY A 195 2.94 19.74 2.02
N LEU A 196 1.88 19.12 2.56
CA LEU A 196 0.51 19.26 2.05
C LEU A 196 0.08 20.73 2.03
N VAL A 197 -0.50 21.20 0.91
CA VAL A 197 -0.90 22.61 0.72
C VAL A 197 -2.40 22.80 0.43
N VAL A 198 -3.13 21.72 0.19
CA VAL A 198 -4.59 21.78 0.00
C VAL A 198 -5.35 21.71 1.32
N LEU A 199 -6.58 22.23 1.32
CA LEU A 199 -7.48 22.21 2.48
C LEU A 199 -8.72 21.37 2.20
N THR A 200 -9.26 20.74 3.25
CA THR A 200 -10.58 20.09 3.17
C THR A 200 -11.65 21.09 2.72
N GLY A 201 -12.50 20.68 1.78
CA GLY A 201 -13.54 21.48 1.14
C GLY A 201 -13.06 22.27 -0.08
N GLN A 202 -11.75 22.29 -0.36
CA GLN A 202 -11.20 22.98 -1.53
C GLN A 202 -11.56 22.21 -2.81
N HIS A 203 -12.06 22.93 -3.82
CA HIS A 203 -12.14 22.42 -5.19
C HIS A 203 -10.78 22.55 -5.88
N VAL A 204 -10.38 21.50 -6.61
CA VAL A 204 -9.04 21.34 -7.15
C VAL A 204 -9.09 20.81 -8.59
N GLU A 205 -8.07 21.15 -9.38
CA GLU A 205 -7.96 20.78 -10.80
C GLU A 205 -6.81 19.79 -11.03
N ALA A 206 -7.11 18.68 -11.74
CA ALA A 206 -6.17 17.63 -12.08
C ALA A 206 -4.95 18.16 -12.84
N GLY A 207 -3.75 17.75 -12.42
CA GLY A 207 -2.49 18.13 -13.06
C GLY A 207 -2.13 19.62 -12.99
N VAL A 208 -2.97 20.45 -12.37
CA VAL A 208 -2.77 21.89 -12.24
C VAL A 208 -2.56 22.27 -10.78
N THR A 209 -3.46 21.87 -9.90
CA THR A 209 -3.41 22.30 -8.49
C THR A 209 -2.30 21.58 -7.73
N PRO A 210 -1.37 22.31 -7.08
CA PRO A 210 -0.39 21.71 -6.18
C PRO A 210 -1.09 21.01 -5.02
N LEU A 211 -0.72 19.76 -4.77
CA LEU A 211 -1.23 18.96 -3.66
C LEU A 211 -0.27 19.03 -2.47
N ALA A 212 1.03 18.82 -2.74
CA ALA A 212 2.07 18.79 -1.72
C ALA A 212 3.43 19.20 -2.29
N ALA A 213 4.35 19.61 -1.41
CA ALA A 213 5.68 20.07 -1.80
C ALA A 213 6.54 18.98 -2.44
N HIS A 214 6.46 17.73 -1.97
CA HIS A 214 7.18 16.60 -2.57
C HIS A 214 6.65 15.21 -2.13
N PRO A 215 7.01 14.13 -2.85
CA PRO A 215 6.80 12.78 -2.36
C PRO A 215 7.56 12.54 -1.04
N THR A 216 6.98 11.77 -0.13
CA THR A 216 7.62 11.41 1.13
C THR A 216 8.74 10.41 0.89
N ARG A 217 9.93 10.68 1.44
CA ARG A 217 11.02 9.70 1.52
C ARG A 217 10.80 8.83 2.76
N LEU A 218 10.24 7.63 2.56
CA LEU A 218 10.01 6.69 3.65
C LEU A 218 11.35 6.15 4.22
N PRO A 219 11.42 5.86 5.54
CA PRO A 219 12.65 5.42 6.19
C PRO A 219 12.94 3.92 5.99
N PHE A 220 12.28 3.29 5.01
CA PHE A 220 12.42 1.90 4.64
C PHE A 220 12.19 1.77 3.13
N LYS A 221 12.74 0.71 2.54
CA LYS A 221 12.55 0.42 1.13
C LYS A 221 11.13 -0.07 0.88
N SER A 222 10.45 0.53 -0.09
CA SER A 222 9.13 0.07 -0.55
C SER A 222 9.27 -0.95 -1.70
N GLN A 223 8.33 -1.87 -1.86
CA GLN A 223 8.41 -2.93 -2.88
C GLN A 223 8.64 -2.38 -4.30
N VAL A 224 7.99 -1.26 -4.67
CA VAL A 224 8.16 -0.65 -5.99
C VAL A 224 9.62 -0.23 -6.25
N GLU A 225 10.36 0.08 -5.20
CA GLU A 225 11.75 0.50 -5.26
C GLU A 225 12.71 -0.68 -5.54
N ASP A 226 12.24 -1.93 -5.46
CA ASP A 226 13.00 -3.09 -5.96
C ASP A 226 13.18 -3.05 -7.49
N TYR A 227 12.36 -2.26 -8.19
CA TYR A 227 12.34 -2.16 -9.65
C TYR A 227 12.87 -0.81 -10.18
N GLY A 228 13.45 0.02 -9.30
CA GLY A 228 14.02 1.33 -9.63
C GLY A 228 15.55 1.30 -9.72
N ALA A 229 16.11 2.28 -10.44
CA ALA A 229 17.54 2.52 -10.50
C ALA A 229 18.05 3.21 -9.22
N ALA A 230 19.31 2.97 -8.86
CA ALA A 230 19.96 3.71 -7.78
C ALA A 230 20.39 5.13 -8.24
N PRO A 231 20.37 6.15 -7.37
CA PRO A 231 19.75 6.14 -6.03
C PRO A 231 18.23 6.01 -6.14
N LEU A 232 17.60 5.33 -5.17
CA LEU A 232 16.16 5.10 -5.18
C LEU A 232 15.39 6.41 -5.08
N TRP A 233 14.32 6.51 -5.87
CA TRP A 233 13.36 7.60 -5.80
C TRP A 233 12.18 7.20 -4.90
N PRO A 234 11.58 8.16 -4.17
CA PRO A 234 10.34 7.92 -3.42
C PRO A 234 9.19 7.63 -4.39
N HIS A 235 8.02 7.28 -3.84
CA HIS A 235 6.81 7.09 -4.63
C HIS A 235 5.63 7.84 -4.01
N VAL A 236 4.68 8.21 -4.87
CA VAL A 236 3.34 8.65 -4.47
C VAL A 236 2.42 7.46 -4.62
N HIS A 237 1.63 7.16 -3.61
CA HIS A 237 0.69 6.04 -3.64
C HIS A 237 -0.73 6.54 -3.93
N ILE A 238 -1.43 5.88 -4.86
CA ILE A 238 -2.79 6.22 -5.28
C ILE A 238 -3.72 5.00 -5.24
N GLU A 239 -4.93 5.22 -4.73
CA GLU A 239 -6.06 4.28 -4.81
C GLU A 239 -7.34 5.03 -5.21
N VAL A 240 -8.23 4.40 -5.98
CA VAL A 240 -9.59 4.88 -6.21
C VAL A 240 -10.56 3.91 -5.57
N VAL A 241 -11.44 4.41 -4.71
CA VAL A 241 -12.26 3.58 -3.83
C VAL A 241 -13.71 4.01 -3.87
N ASP A 242 -14.60 3.05 -4.08
CA ASP A 242 -16.02 3.18 -3.74
C ASP A 242 -16.19 2.85 -2.25
N PRO A 243 -16.43 3.85 -1.38
CA PRO A 243 -16.53 3.63 0.06
C PRO A 243 -17.85 2.96 0.47
N THR A 244 -18.82 2.75 -0.42
CA THR A 244 -20.06 2.02 -0.13
C THR A 244 -19.79 0.53 0.05
N ILE A 245 -18.76 0.00 -0.60
CA ILE A 245 -18.28 -1.38 -0.45
C ILE A 245 -17.34 -1.43 0.77
N LYS A 246 -17.82 -2.07 1.84
CA LYS A 246 -17.09 -2.13 3.11
C LYS A 246 -16.10 -3.28 3.15
N ASN A 247 -14.95 -3.05 3.77
CA ASN A 247 -14.07 -4.14 4.18
C ASN A 247 -14.72 -4.94 5.32
N PRO A 248 -14.47 -6.26 5.40
CA PRO A 248 -14.75 -7.03 6.60
C PRO A 248 -14.01 -6.43 7.81
N PRO A 249 -14.56 -6.57 9.02
CA PRO A 249 -13.83 -6.23 10.24
C PRO A 249 -12.44 -6.90 10.26
N GLY A 250 -11.41 -6.14 10.60
CA GLY A 250 -10.02 -6.65 10.65
C GLY A 250 -9.25 -6.67 9.32
N VAL A 251 -9.91 -6.41 8.18
CA VAL A 251 -9.26 -6.34 6.86
C VAL A 251 -9.01 -4.87 6.47
N GLY A 252 -7.73 -4.52 6.26
CA GLY A 252 -7.34 -3.22 5.72
C GLY A 252 -7.30 -2.04 6.70
N GLY A 253 -7.11 -2.32 7.99
CA GLY A 253 -6.74 -1.31 9.00
C GLY A 253 -5.23 -1.13 9.08
N ASN A 254 -4.77 0.06 9.50
CA ASN A 254 -3.35 0.39 9.71
C ASN A 254 -2.70 -0.37 10.88
N GLY A 255 -3.19 -1.56 11.24
CA GLY A 255 -2.54 -2.47 12.18
C GLY A 255 -2.48 -2.03 13.65
N CYS A 256 -3.12 -0.92 14.02
CA CYS A 256 -3.15 -0.46 15.40
C CYS A 256 -4.52 -0.81 16.01
N ASN A 257 -4.63 -2.01 16.59
CA ASN A 257 -5.66 -2.33 17.57
C ASN A 257 -5.12 -2.04 18.97
#